data_AF-A0A2H5X6G2-F1
#
_entry.id   AF-A0A2H5X6G2-F1
#
_cell.length_a   1.000
_cell.length_b   1.000
_cell.length_c   1.000
_cell.angle_alpha   90.00
_cell.angle_beta   90.00
_cell.angle_gamma   90.00
#
_symmetry.space_group_name_H-M   'P 1'
#
loop_
_entity.id
_entity.type
_entity.pdbx_description
1 polymer ?
#
loop_
_entity_poly.entity_id
_entity_poly.type
_entity_poly.pdbx_seq_one_letter_code
_entity_poly.pdbx_strand_id
1 'polypeptide(L)'
;MDYIDADVAYLLGLIVARGTLVEREQVRQLIIEFPYSSLHLRGESSEFDQETEISLGLHSIRSRLADLLEADIEIVHRQTSADLVVRFLRNNMVWRNLRLLLDDKTAYPDFHIPRVLLQPDLPRDWKVQFVRGFADVAGNIRHANRYVDGRHRVRLDVLNSRHNWALPVQLCSLLQEHIGVPVQIINWGHPNMGRAFREHQINVFAEPFLQVGFSFRHKQTVLEEFAEQDRQRYPNASYRPCPALRRIRKQKDPDPAENDANYLDARLVGKHFDAYFQICRELGCQQLRSNTEEAELFTDEVEAEASGEQT
;
A
#
# COMPACT_ATOMS: atom_id res chain seq x y z
N MET A 1 -17.35 -20.88 5.35
CA MET A 1 -15.90 -20.59 5.52
C MET A 1 -15.90 -19.25 6.23
N ASP A 2 -16.15 -19.26 7.55
CA ASP A 2 -16.77 -18.13 8.28
C ASP A 2 -15.80 -17.52 9.30
N TYR A 3 -14.66 -16.97 8.85
CA TYR A 3 -13.72 -16.30 9.76
C TYR A 3 -13.11 -15.04 9.17
N ILE A 4 -13.82 -14.37 8.27
CA ILE A 4 -13.43 -13.04 7.82
C ILE A 4 -14.60 -12.11 8.02
N ASP A 5 -14.30 -10.96 8.58
CA ASP A 5 -15.18 -9.81 8.71
C ASP A 5 -14.35 -8.53 8.50
N ALA A 6 -14.98 -7.38 8.74
CA ALA A 6 -14.35 -6.08 8.60
C ALA A 6 -13.11 -5.88 9.50
N ASP A 7 -13.11 -6.41 10.73
CA ASP A 7 -12.06 -6.22 11.72
C ASP A 7 -10.90 -7.18 11.49
N VAL A 8 -11.18 -8.43 11.15
CA VAL A 8 -10.18 -9.39 10.69
C VAL A 8 -9.49 -8.86 9.43
N ALA A 9 -10.25 -8.33 8.46
CA ALA A 9 -9.66 -7.76 7.25
C ALA A 9 -8.75 -6.57 7.56
N TYR A 10 -9.19 -5.66 8.44
CA TYR A 10 -8.36 -4.54 8.91
C TYR A 10 -7.05 -5.02 9.55
N LEU A 11 -7.14 -5.99 10.47
CA LEU A 11 -5.99 -6.60 11.11
C LEU A 11 -5.02 -7.24 10.11
N LEU A 12 -5.53 -8.00 9.14
CA LEU A 12 -4.71 -8.58 8.07
C LEU A 12 -3.97 -7.50 7.28
N GLY A 13 -4.61 -6.34 7.04
CA GLY A 13 -3.96 -5.19 6.41
C GLY A 13 -2.76 -4.68 7.20
N LEU A 14 -2.92 -4.52 8.52
CA LEU A 14 -1.82 -4.14 9.43
C LEU A 14 -0.67 -5.17 9.40
N ILE A 15 -1.03 -6.46 9.44
CA ILE A 15 -0.06 -7.57 9.46
C ILE A 15 0.71 -7.64 8.13
N VAL A 16 0.02 -7.56 6.99
CA VAL A 16 0.65 -7.61 5.67
C VAL A 16 1.58 -6.41 5.46
N ALA A 17 1.26 -5.25 6.04
CA ALA A 17 2.10 -4.06 5.96
C ALA A 17 3.42 -4.21 6.73
N ARG A 18 3.38 -4.45 8.05
CA ARG A 18 4.58 -4.55 8.92
C ARG A 18 4.41 -5.51 10.12
N GLY A 19 3.66 -6.57 9.94
CA GLY A 19 3.45 -7.61 10.96
C GLY A 19 4.57 -8.63 11.05
N THR A 20 4.80 -9.15 12.25
CA THR A 20 5.65 -10.32 12.52
C THR A 20 4.96 -11.23 13.53
N LEU A 21 4.84 -12.52 13.20
CA LEU A 21 4.38 -13.58 14.07
C LEU A 21 5.59 -14.29 14.68
N VAL A 22 5.71 -14.25 16.00
CA VAL A 22 6.77 -14.91 16.74
C VAL A 22 6.18 -16.07 17.52
N GLU A 23 6.73 -17.27 17.32
CA GLU A 23 6.38 -18.46 18.09
C GLU A 23 7.63 -18.98 18.80
N ARG A 24 7.60 -18.94 20.14
CA ARG A 24 8.58 -19.59 21.03
C ARG A 24 7.82 -20.53 21.94
N GLU A 25 8.47 -21.58 22.46
CA GLU A 25 7.84 -22.78 23.08
C GLU A 25 6.48 -22.55 23.80
N GLN A 26 6.37 -21.52 24.64
CA GLN A 26 5.14 -21.20 25.39
C GLN A 26 4.52 -19.84 25.07
N VAL A 27 5.13 -19.03 24.20
CA VAL A 27 4.70 -17.66 23.93
C VAL A 27 4.53 -17.45 22.43
N ARG A 28 3.32 -17.04 22.05
CA ARG A 28 2.98 -16.61 20.69
C ARG A 28 2.73 -15.12 20.72
N GLN A 29 3.37 -14.39 19.82
CA GLN A 29 3.22 -12.95 19.73
C GLN A 29 2.94 -12.52 18.30
N LEU A 30 2.02 -11.59 18.16
CA LEU A 30 1.90 -10.78 16.96
C LEU A 30 2.48 -9.40 17.28
N ILE A 31 3.42 -8.94 16.47
CA ILE A 31 4.04 -7.62 16.57
C ILE A 31 3.72 -6.86 15.28
N ILE A 32 3.16 -5.67 15.39
CA ILE A 32 2.91 -4.78 14.25
C ILE A 32 3.67 -3.48 14.50
N GLU A 33 4.61 -3.17 13.62
CA GLU A 33 5.46 -1.97 13.73
C GLU A 33 4.81 -0.78 13.01
N PHE A 34 4.62 0.32 13.74
CA PHE A 34 4.17 1.61 13.21
C PHE A 34 5.34 2.59 13.21
N PRO A 35 6.01 2.81 12.07
CA PRO A 35 7.16 3.70 12.02
C PRO A 35 6.74 5.15 12.26
N TYR A 36 7.50 5.86 13.09
CA TYR A 36 7.42 7.31 13.15
C TYR A 36 8.01 7.83 11.85
N SER A 37 7.16 8.33 10.96
CA SER A 37 7.62 9.03 9.76
C SER A 37 8.54 10.16 10.22
N SER A 38 9.77 10.24 9.72
CA SER A 38 10.76 11.22 10.17
C SER A 38 10.45 12.69 9.80
N LEU A 39 9.23 12.98 9.33
CA LEU A 39 8.86 14.24 8.69
C LEU A 39 7.49 14.69 9.18
N HIS A 40 7.43 15.86 9.81
CA HIS A 40 6.20 16.54 10.20
C HIS A 40 5.16 16.52 9.07
N LEU A 41 3.98 15.98 9.36
CA LEU A 41 2.82 16.09 8.48
C LEU A 41 2.28 17.50 8.60
N ARG A 42 2.52 18.32 7.58
CA ARG A 42 1.92 19.65 7.44
C ARG A 42 0.73 19.56 6.49
N GLY A 43 -0.47 19.69 7.04
CA GLY A 43 -1.61 20.26 6.32
C GLY A 43 -1.41 21.78 6.20
N GLU A 44 -2.19 22.44 5.35
CA GLU A 44 -2.06 23.90 5.16
C GLU A 44 -2.51 24.68 6.41
N SER A 45 -3.42 24.09 7.19
CA SER A 45 -3.98 24.63 8.44
C SER A 45 -3.64 23.83 9.70
N SER A 46 -2.94 22.69 9.55
CA SER A 46 -2.85 21.66 10.60
C SER A 46 -1.40 21.20 10.77
N GLU A 47 -0.74 21.60 11.85
CA GLU A 47 0.57 21.08 12.27
C GLU A 47 0.35 20.05 13.38
N PHE A 48 0.67 18.79 13.09
CA PHE A 48 0.46 17.68 14.02
C PHE A 48 1.78 17.22 14.63
N ASP A 49 1.80 17.05 15.95
CA ASP A 49 2.84 16.27 16.62
C ASP A 49 2.61 14.78 16.35
N GLN A 50 3.48 14.18 15.55
CA GLN A 50 3.29 12.83 15.03
C GLN A 50 3.32 11.78 16.13
N GLU A 51 4.19 11.92 17.13
CA GLU A 51 4.29 10.95 18.20
C GLU A 51 3.01 10.90 19.03
N THR A 52 2.47 12.07 19.39
CA THR A 52 1.18 12.18 20.11
C THR A 52 0.03 11.62 19.26
N GLU A 53 -0.07 12.01 17.99
CA GLU A 53 -1.16 11.56 17.11
C GLU A 53 -1.10 10.05 16.79
N ILE A 54 0.11 9.49 16.63
CA ILE A 54 0.29 8.05 16.47
C ILE A 54 -0.12 7.34 17.76
N SER A 55 0.29 7.84 18.94
CA SER A 55 -0.10 7.26 20.22
C SER A 55 -1.61 7.25 20.43
N LEU A 56 -2.29 8.36 20.11
CA LEU A 56 -3.76 8.45 20.18
C LEU A 56 -4.45 7.49 19.21
N GLY A 57 -3.98 7.42 17.96
CA GLY A 57 -4.53 6.48 16.98
C GLY A 57 -4.30 5.02 17.35
N LEU A 58 -3.13 4.69 17.92
CA LEU A 58 -2.82 3.34 18.40
C LEU A 58 -3.72 2.91 19.56
N HIS A 59 -4.13 3.83 20.44
CA HIS A 59 -5.13 3.49 21.47
C HIS A 59 -6.48 3.10 20.87
N SER A 60 -6.93 3.78 19.82
CA SER A 60 -8.17 3.43 19.11
C SER A 60 -8.05 2.08 18.41
N ILE A 61 -6.93 1.82 17.71
CA ILE A 61 -6.66 0.53 17.06
C ILE A 61 -6.58 -0.59 18.09
N ARG A 62 -5.89 -0.36 19.21
CA ARG A 62 -5.82 -1.30 20.33
C ARG A 62 -7.19 -1.70 20.84
N SER A 63 -8.08 -0.73 21.06
CA SER A 63 -9.45 -1.02 21.52
C SER A 63 -10.20 -1.91 20.53
N ARG A 64 -10.13 -1.57 19.24
CA ARG A 64 -10.76 -2.35 18.16
C ARG A 64 -10.23 -3.79 18.09
N LEU A 65 -8.92 -3.97 18.23
CA LEU A 65 -8.28 -5.28 18.12
C LEU A 65 -8.38 -6.12 19.39
N ALA A 66 -8.48 -5.51 20.56
CA ALA A 66 -8.59 -6.23 21.84
C ALA A 66 -9.87 -7.08 21.87
N ASP A 67 -10.99 -6.51 21.40
CA ASP A 67 -12.27 -7.21 21.31
C ASP A 67 -12.20 -8.38 20.30
N LEU A 68 -11.54 -8.18 19.16
CA LEU A 68 -11.38 -9.20 18.13
C LEU A 68 -10.48 -10.37 18.56
N LEU A 69 -9.38 -10.06 19.24
CA LEU A 69 -8.32 -11.04 19.52
C LEU A 69 -8.50 -11.73 20.87
N GLU A 70 -9.39 -11.22 21.73
CA GLU A 70 -9.59 -11.65 23.12
C GLU A 70 -8.24 -11.78 23.86
N ALA A 71 -7.33 -10.83 23.60
CA ALA A 71 -5.95 -10.89 24.04
C ALA A 71 -5.45 -9.53 24.54
N ASP A 72 -4.49 -9.58 25.45
CA ASP A 72 -3.80 -8.39 25.92
C ASP A 72 -2.94 -7.81 24.80
N ILE A 73 -3.13 -6.51 24.56
CA ILE A 73 -2.39 -5.74 23.57
C ILE A 73 -1.59 -4.65 24.28
N GLU A 74 -0.27 -4.76 24.16
CA GLU A 74 0.69 -3.80 24.69
C GLU A 74 1.14 -2.85 23.58
N ILE A 75 1.28 -1.56 23.88
CA ILE A 75 1.90 -0.59 22.97
C ILE A 75 3.30 -0.33 23.51
N VAL A 76 4.31 -0.65 22.71
CA VAL A 76 5.73 -0.50 23.07
C VAL A 76 6.34 0.61 22.21
N HIS A 77 6.65 1.74 22.82
CA HIS A 77 7.31 2.85 22.13
C HIS A 77 8.81 2.57 21.96
N ARG A 78 9.31 2.80 20.74
CA ARG A 78 10.74 2.77 20.40
C ARG A 78 11.18 4.17 19.96
N GLN A 79 12.47 4.31 19.63
CA GLN A 79 13.03 5.59 19.18
C GLN A 79 12.43 6.05 17.83
N THR A 80 12.12 5.12 16.93
CA THR A 80 11.71 5.43 15.55
C THR A 80 10.38 4.77 15.16
N SER A 81 9.70 4.11 16.08
CA SER A 81 8.44 3.41 15.85
C SER A 81 7.68 3.21 17.16
N ALA A 82 6.41 2.85 17.04
CA ALA A 82 5.64 2.24 18.11
C ALA A 82 5.18 0.85 17.66
N ASP A 83 5.31 -0.14 18.52
CA ASP A 83 4.92 -1.51 18.23
C ASP A 83 3.63 -1.84 18.97
N LEU A 84 2.67 -2.43 18.24
CA LEU A 84 1.52 -3.09 18.84
C LEU A 84 1.87 -4.57 19.05
N VAL A 85 1.94 -5.01 20.30
CA VAL A 85 2.34 -6.37 20.69
C VAL A 85 1.16 -7.10 21.29
N VAL A 86 0.63 -8.08 20.58
CA VAL A 86 -0.42 -8.97 21.06
C VAL A 86 0.19 -10.26 21.56
N ARG A 87 -0.18 -10.69 22.77
CA ARG A 87 0.31 -11.94 23.37
C ARG A 87 -0.81 -12.97 23.43
N PHE A 88 -0.55 -14.14 22.83
CA PHE A 88 -1.46 -15.27 22.90
C PHE A 88 -0.91 -16.32 23.86
N LEU A 89 -1.71 -16.67 24.88
CA LEU A 89 -1.32 -17.63 25.91
C LEU A 89 -1.26 -19.08 25.38
N ARG A 90 -1.97 -19.39 24.29
CA ARG A 90 -2.10 -20.74 23.71
C ARG A 90 -2.23 -20.68 22.19
N ASN A 91 -2.11 -21.83 21.53
CA ASN A 91 -2.48 -22.00 20.13
C ASN A 91 -4.01 -21.98 19.96
N ASN A 92 -4.62 -20.80 20.16
CA ASN A 92 -6.05 -20.60 20.07
C ASN A 92 -6.52 -20.54 18.60
N MET A 93 -7.84 -20.52 18.39
CA MET A 93 -8.42 -20.47 17.04
C MET A 93 -7.97 -19.22 16.27
N VAL A 94 -7.84 -18.08 16.96
CA VAL A 94 -7.33 -16.83 16.38
C VAL A 94 -5.96 -17.03 15.75
N TRP A 95 -4.99 -17.57 16.50
CA TRP A 95 -3.64 -17.82 16.01
C TRP A 95 -3.63 -18.77 14.81
N ARG A 96 -4.37 -19.89 14.90
CA ARG A 96 -4.47 -20.87 13.81
C ARG A 96 -5.07 -20.27 12.54
N ASN A 97 -6.09 -19.42 12.69
CA ASN A 97 -6.72 -18.76 11.56
C ASN A 97 -5.82 -17.70 10.94
N LEU A 98 -5.07 -16.92 11.74
CA LEU A 98 -4.06 -16.00 11.22
C LEU A 98 -2.98 -16.75 10.43
N ARG A 99 -2.47 -17.86 10.97
CA ARG A 99 -1.50 -18.73 10.28
C ARG A 99 -2.05 -19.24 8.95
N LEU A 100 -3.29 -19.70 8.92
CA LEU A 100 -3.96 -20.16 7.69
C LEU A 100 -4.13 -19.04 6.66
N LEU A 101 -4.61 -17.87 7.09
CA LEU A 101 -4.87 -16.72 6.21
C LEU A 101 -3.59 -16.11 5.63
N LEU A 102 -2.47 -16.27 6.33
CA LEU A 102 -1.14 -15.78 5.95
C LEU A 102 -0.27 -16.88 5.30
N ASP A 103 -0.85 -18.01 4.88
CA ASP A 103 -0.15 -19.13 4.25
C ASP A 103 1.09 -19.59 5.05
N ASP A 104 0.95 -19.67 6.38
CA ASP A 104 2.00 -20.06 7.34
C ASP A 104 3.27 -19.20 7.32
N LYS A 105 3.24 -18.03 6.66
CA LYS A 105 4.30 -17.03 6.73
C LYS A 105 4.30 -16.34 8.09
N THR A 106 5.45 -15.78 8.48
CA THR A 106 5.64 -15.19 9.81
C THR A 106 6.09 -13.74 9.77
N ALA A 107 6.49 -13.20 8.62
CA ALA A 107 7.01 -11.84 8.55
C ALA A 107 6.54 -11.12 7.29
N TYR A 108 6.33 -9.81 7.41
CA TYR A 108 5.87 -8.93 6.34
C TYR A 108 6.69 -8.91 5.04
N PRO A 109 8.01 -9.20 5.02
CA PRO A 109 8.74 -9.30 3.77
C PRO A 109 8.30 -10.48 2.89
N ASP A 110 7.51 -11.41 3.44
CA ASP A 110 7.03 -12.62 2.75
C ASP A 110 5.49 -12.66 2.60
N PHE A 111 4.78 -11.71 3.20
CA PHE A 111 3.32 -11.70 3.15
C PHE A 111 2.80 -11.28 1.78
N HIS A 112 1.68 -11.88 1.41
CA HIS A 112 0.91 -11.58 0.21
C HIS A 112 -0.51 -11.23 0.63
N ILE A 113 -1.32 -10.69 -0.27
CA ILE A 113 -2.75 -10.50 0.02
C ILE A 113 -3.39 -11.86 0.27
N PRO A 114 -4.02 -12.08 1.44
CA PRO A 114 -4.76 -13.31 1.73
C PRO A 114 -5.75 -13.64 0.62
N ARG A 115 -5.74 -14.88 0.13
CA ARG A 115 -6.54 -15.28 -1.05
C ARG A 115 -8.03 -15.00 -0.91
N VAL A 116 -8.55 -15.08 0.33
CA VAL A 116 -9.95 -14.77 0.66
C VAL A 116 -10.34 -13.33 0.26
N LEU A 117 -9.41 -12.37 0.35
CA LEU A 117 -9.66 -10.96 -0.02
C LEU A 117 -9.76 -10.73 -1.53
N LEU A 118 -9.26 -11.68 -2.32
CA LEU A 118 -9.34 -11.66 -3.80
C LEU A 118 -10.60 -12.38 -4.31
N GLN A 119 -11.40 -12.97 -3.41
CA GLN A 119 -12.64 -13.64 -3.80
C GLN A 119 -13.70 -12.60 -4.24
N PRO A 120 -14.39 -12.80 -5.39
CA PRO A 120 -15.37 -11.84 -5.89
C PRO A 120 -16.57 -11.62 -4.95
N ASP A 121 -16.97 -12.65 -4.21
CA ASP A 121 -18.12 -12.69 -3.31
C ASP A 121 -17.85 -12.05 -1.94
N LEU A 122 -16.59 -11.80 -1.58
CA LEU A 122 -16.27 -11.13 -0.33
C LEU A 122 -16.74 -9.66 -0.37
N PRO A 123 -17.45 -9.17 0.67
CA PRO A 123 -17.95 -7.80 0.72
C PRO A 123 -16.86 -6.75 0.44
N ARG A 124 -17.19 -5.79 -0.43
CA ARG A 124 -16.31 -4.68 -0.80
C ARG A 124 -15.77 -3.95 0.42
N ASP A 125 -16.62 -3.69 1.42
CA ASP A 125 -16.24 -2.93 2.61
C ASP A 125 -15.16 -3.64 3.44
N TRP A 126 -15.11 -4.97 3.43
CA TRP A 126 -14.06 -5.72 4.12
C TRP A 126 -12.73 -5.61 3.39
N LYS A 127 -12.76 -5.62 2.04
CA LYS A 127 -11.58 -5.33 1.21
C LYS A 127 -11.07 -3.91 1.45
N VAL A 128 -11.98 -2.95 1.59
CA VAL A 128 -11.65 -1.57 1.99
C VAL A 128 -10.98 -1.54 3.36
N GLN A 129 -11.49 -2.27 4.35
CA GLN A 129 -10.87 -2.35 5.67
C GLN A 129 -9.45 -2.92 5.61
N PHE A 130 -9.20 -3.95 4.81
CA PHE A 130 -7.85 -4.46 4.59
C PHE A 130 -6.91 -3.39 4.05
N VAL A 131 -7.31 -2.67 3.00
CA VAL A 131 -6.48 -1.61 2.44
C VAL A 131 -6.29 -0.46 3.43
N ARG A 132 -7.31 -0.12 4.22
CA ARG A 132 -7.21 0.90 5.27
C ARG A 132 -6.19 0.50 6.34
N GLY A 133 -6.22 -0.75 6.81
CA GLY A 133 -5.21 -1.27 7.74
C GLY A 133 -3.81 -1.21 7.15
N PHE A 134 -3.65 -1.63 5.88
CA PHE A 134 -2.37 -1.52 5.20
C PHE A 134 -1.88 -0.06 5.11
N ALA A 135 -2.76 0.87 4.76
CA ALA A 135 -2.45 2.29 4.59
C ALA A 135 -2.20 3.01 5.92
N ASP A 136 -2.81 2.58 7.01
CA ASP A 136 -2.56 3.14 8.34
C ASP A 136 -1.10 2.93 8.77
N VAL A 137 -0.49 1.79 8.39
CA VAL A 137 0.91 1.45 8.69
C VAL A 137 1.87 1.95 7.61
N ALA A 138 1.58 1.65 6.35
CA ALA A 138 2.52 1.84 5.23
C ALA A 138 2.06 2.92 4.23
N GLY A 139 0.96 3.61 4.51
CA GLY A 139 0.47 4.73 3.71
C GLY A 139 0.99 6.07 4.23
N ASN A 140 1.51 6.88 3.29
CA ASN A 140 1.91 8.25 3.54
C ASN A 140 1.17 9.23 2.63
N ILE A 141 0.76 10.36 3.21
CA ILE A 141 0.16 11.48 2.51
C ILE A 141 0.90 12.75 2.91
N ARG A 142 1.41 13.49 1.92
CA ARG A 142 2.13 14.75 2.13
C ARG A 142 2.09 15.57 0.87
N HIS A 143 2.22 16.88 1.02
CA HIS A 143 2.27 17.81 -0.10
C HIS A 143 3.42 17.49 -1.11
N ALA A 144 4.53 16.93 -0.64
CA ALA A 144 5.63 16.47 -1.51
C ALA A 144 5.27 15.24 -2.38
N ASN A 145 4.12 14.62 -2.16
CA ASN A 145 3.67 13.47 -2.95
C ASN A 145 2.95 13.84 -4.24
N ARG A 146 2.73 15.14 -4.47
CA ARG A 146 1.99 15.63 -5.64
C ARG A 146 2.49 15.02 -6.95
N TYR A 147 1.57 14.86 -7.89
CA TYR A 147 1.89 14.51 -9.25
C TYR A 147 2.43 15.74 -9.99
N VAL A 148 2.96 15.54 -11.20
CA VAL A 148 3.60 16.61 -11.98
C VAL A 148 2.64 17.75 -12.32
N ASP A 149 1.34 17.45 -12.39
CA ASP A 149 0.28 18.43 -12.64
C ASP A 149 -0.17 19.19 -11.37
N GLY A 150 0.34 18.82 -10.19
CA GLY A 150 0.01 19.42 -8.91
C GLY A 150 -1.00 18.66 -8.05
N ARG A 151 -1.69 17.64 -8.57
CA ARG A 151 -2.68 16.85 -7.79
C ARG A 151 -2.02 16.03 -6.68
N HIS A 152 -2.65 15.94 -5.53
CA HIS A 152 -2.13 15.23 -4.37
C HIS A 152 -2.27 13.71 -4.49
N ARG A 153 -1.31 12.97 -3.89
CA ARG A 153 -1.29 11.51 -3.92
C ARG A 153 -0.99 10.91 -2.55
N VAL A 154 -1.70 9.83 -2.26
CA VAL A 154 -1.35 8.86 -1.23
C VAL A 154 -0.35 7.88 -1.82
N ARG A 155 0.74 7.60 -1.10
CA ARG A 155 1.69 6.55 -1.45
C ARG A 155 1.58 5.42 -0.45
N LEU A 156 1.36 4.21 -0.94
CA LEU A 156 1.44 2.99 -0.16
C LEU A 156 2.81 2.38 -0.41
N ASP A 157 3.67 2.40 0.59
CA ASP A 157 5.01 1.84 0.50
C ASP A 157 4.96 0.32 0.76
N VAL A 158 5.65 -0.44 -0.07
CA VAL A 158 5.83 -1.89 0.11
C VAL A 158 7.33 -2.14 0.22
N LEU A 159 7.74 -2.83 1.29
CA LEU A 159 9.14 -3.16 1.48
C LEU A 159 9.66 -3.95 0.28
N ASN A 160 10.78 -3.50 -0.26
CA ASN A 160 11.47 -4.19 -1.32
C ASN A 160 12.24 -5.39 -0.74
N SER A 161 11.63 -6.56 -0.84
CA SER A 161 12.19 -7.85 -0.47
C SER A 161 12.01 -8.80 -1.64
N ARG A 162 12.95 -9.73 -1.83
CA ARG A 162 12.92 -10.77 -2.87
C ARG A 162 11.59 -11.51 -2.95
N HIS A 163 10.90 -11.70 -1.82
CA HIS A 163 9.64 -12.43 -1.75
C HIS A 163 8.39 -11.55 -1.88
N ASN A 164 8.55 -10.22 -1.90
CA ASN A 164 7.44 -9.26 -1.83
C ASN A 164 7.16 -8.51 -3.14
N TRP A 165 7.86 -8.85 -4.23
CA TRP A 165 7.68 -8.17 -5.52
C TRP A 165 6.28 -8.36 -6.10
N ALA A 166 5.56 -9.43 -5.73
CA ALA A 166 4.19 -9.65 -6.20
C ALA A 166 3.15 -8.76 -5.50
N LEU A 167 3.40 -8.35 -4.24
CA LEU A 167 2.41 -7.65 -3.42
C LEU A 167 1.93 -6.32 -4.04
N PRO A 168 2.77 -5.48 -4.67
CA PRO A 168 2.28 -4.27 -5.34
C PRO A 168 1.29 -4.55 -6.48
N VAL A 169 1.48 -5.63 -7.24
CA VAL A 169 0.53 -6.03 -8.29
C VAL A 169 -0.78 -6.51 -7.67
N GLN A 170 -0.71 -7.28 -6.59
CA GLN A 170 -1.89 -7.75 -5.87
C GLN A 170 -2.69 -6.57 -5.27
N LEU A 171 -2.00 -5.59 -4.65
CA LEU A 171 -2.65 -4.38 -4.12
C LEU A 171 -3.28 -3.54 -5.22
N CYS A 172 -2.63 -3.44 -6.38
CA CYS A 172 -3.19 -2.75 -7.55
C CYS A 172 -4.47 -3.41 -8.06
N SER A 173 -4.48 -4.75 -8.19
CA SER A 173 -5.69 -5.50 -8.54
C SER A 173 -6.78 -5.33 -7.48
N LEU A 174 -6.45 -5.45 -6.18
CA LEU A 174 -7.41 -5.24 -5.09
C LEU A 174 -8.06 -3.85 -5.13
N LEU A 175 -7.25 -2.80 -5.25
CA LEU A 175 -7.74 -1.42 -5.32
C LEU A 175 -8.64 -1.20 -6.55
N GLN A 176 -8.20 -1.61 -7.74
CA GLN A 176 -8.91 -1.27 -8.96
C GLN A 176 -10.09 -2.19 -9.26
N GLU A 177 -9.89 -3.51 -9.19
CA GLU A 177 -10.88 -4.49 -9.66
C GLU A 177 -11.93 -4.82 -8.60
N HIS A 178 -11.54 -4.76 -7.32
CA HIS A 178 -12.42 -5.17 -6.23
C HIS A 178 -12.98 -4.00 -5.41
N ILE A 179 -12.30 -2.85 -5.38
CA ILE A 179 -12.75 -1.66 -4.64
C ILE A 179 -13.21 -0.54 -5.58
N GLY A 180 -12.66 -0.44 -6.79
CA GLY A 180 -12.97 0.63 -7.73
C GLY A 180 -12.18 1.93 -7.47
N VAL A 181 -11.00 1.81 -6.87
CA VAL A 181 -10.06 2.92 -6.66
C VAL A 181 -8.96 2.86 -7.72
N PRO A 182 -8.89 3.84 -8.65
CA PRO A 182 -7.89 3.86 -9.71
C PRO A 182 -6.49 4.09 -9.12
N VAL A 183 -5.59 3.13 -9.37
CA VAL A 183 -4.17 3.29 -9.06
C VAL A 183 -3.53 4.06 -10.18
N GLN A 184 -2.79 5.12 -9.86
CA GLN A 184 -2.13 5.93 -10.88
C GLN A 184 -0.90 5.23 -11.46
N ILE A 185 0.03 4.78 -10.59
CA ILE A 185 1.25 4.09 -11.01
C ILE A 185 1.87 3.30 -9.86
N ILE A 186 2.52 2.19 -10.20
CA ILE A 186 3.44 1.47 -9.32
C ILE A 186 4.88 1.91 -9.64
N ASN A 187 5.51 2.59 -8.70
CA ASN A 187 6.93 2.90 -8.75
C ASN A 187 7.73 1.75 -8.16
N TRP A 188 8.39 0.98 -9.02
CA TRP A 188 9.19 -0.17 -8.60
C TRP A 188 10.54 0.25 -8.02
N GLY A 189 10.99 -0.50 -7.03
CA GLY A 189 12.32 -0.40 -6.44
C GLY A 189 13.43 -0.98 -7.31
N HIS A 190 13.14 -1.32 -8.56
CA HIS A 190 14.09 -1.91 -9.50
C HIS A 190 15.22 -0.91 -9.85
N PRO A 191 16.48 -1.36 -10.00
CA PRO A 191 17.58 -0.49 -10.39
C PRO A 191 17.31 0.29 -11.68
N ASN A 192 16.73 -0.33 -12.72
CA ASN A 192 16.34 0.38 -13.94
C ASN A 192 15.26 1.46 -13.74
N MET A 193 14.59 1.52 -12.60
CA MET A 193 13.68 2.63 -12.28
C MET A 193 14.38 3.79 -11.57
N GLY A 194 15.71 3.74 -11.43
CA GLY A 194 16.53 4.76 -10.76
C GLY A 194 16.30 4.81 -9.25
N ARG A 195 15.84 3.69 -8.67
CA ARG A 195 15.42 3.63 -7.26
C ARG A 195 16.31 2.76 -6.38
N ALA A 196 17.30 2.08 -6.94
CA ALA A 196 18.37 1.36 -6.21
C ALA A 196 17.85 0.58 -4.98
N PHE A 197 16.90 -0.33 -5.21
CA PHE A 197 16.29 -1.19 -4.19
C PHE A 197 15.52 -0.50 -3.05
N ARG A 198 15.16 0.78 -3.19
CA ARG A 198 14.18 1.42 -2.29
C ARG A 198 12.83 0.69 -2.33
N GLU A 199 11.99 0.97 -1.34
CA GLU A 199 10.61 0.49 -1.25
C GLU A 199 9.83 0.76 -2.55
N HIS A 200 8.99 -0.21 -2.93
CA HIS A 200 8.02 -0.04 -4.01
C HIS A 200 6.91 0.90 -3.54
N GLN A 201 6.34 1.68 -4.46
CA GLN A 201 5.28 2.63 -4.08
C GLN A 201 4.11 2.51 -5.02
N ILE A 202 2.94 2.28 -4.46
CA ILE A 202 1.68 2.37 -5.18
C ILE A 202 1.15 3.78 -4.94
N ASN A 203 1.02 4.57 -6.00
CA ASN A 203 0.47 5.92 -5.88
C ASN A 203 -1.00 5.91 -6.28
N VAL A 204 -1.83 6.51 -5.44
CA VAL A 204 -3.26 6.75 -5.67
C VAL A 204 -3.52 8.23 -5.45
N PHE A 205 -4.34 8.87 -6.27
CA PHE A 205 -4.72 10.27 -6.03
C PHE A 205 -5.56 10.42 -4.75
N ALA A 206 -5.46 11.59 -4.10
CA ALA A 206 -6.11 11.83 -2.81
C ALA A 206 -7.64 11.66 -2.88
N GLU A 207 -8.30 12.29 -3.86
CA GLU A 207 -9.75 12.22 -3.99
C GLU A 207 -10.28 10.78 -4.19
N PRO A 208 -9.77 9.97 -5.14
CA PRO A 208 -10.19 8.57 -5.24
C PRO A 208 -9.89 7.74 -3.97
N PHE A 209 -8.82 8.06 -3.25
CA PHE A 209 -8.44 7.34 -2.04
C PHE A 209 -9.37 7.63 -0.84
N LEU A 210 -10.22 8.67 -0.89
CA LEU A 210 -11.26 8.91 0.13
C LEU A 210 -12.20 7.71 0.31
N GLN A 211 -12.40 6.89 -0.73
CA GLN A 211 -13.17 5.65 -0.64
C GLN A 211 -12.59 4.65 0.36
N VAL A 212 -11.27 4.71 0.58
CA VAL A 212 -10.56 3.89 1.57
C VAL A 212 -10.36 4.68 2.85
N GLY A 213 -9.75 5.86 2.78
CA GLY A 213 -9.44 6.69 3.95
C GLY A 213 -8.39 6.08 4.88
N PHE A 214 -8.18 6.74 6.02
CA PHE A 214 -7.30 6.34 7.11
C PHE A 214 -8.08 6.23 8.42
N SER A 215 -7.63 5.39 9.35
CA SER A 215 -8.17 5.36 10.72
C SER A 215 -7.48 6.39 11.61
N PHE A 216 -6.23 6.74 11.30
CA PHE A 216 -5.52 7.82 11.99
C PHE A 216 -6.10 9.18 11.62
N ARG A 217 -6.65 9.89 12.62
CA ARG A 217 -7.33 11.17 12.44
C ARG A 217 -6.50 12.18 11.65
N HIS A 218 -5.25 12.41 12.05
CA HIS A 218 -4.37 13.36 11.36
C HIS A 218 -4.15 13.02 9.87
N LYS A 219 -3.99 11.74 9.50
CA LYS A 219 -3.86 11.32 8.09
C LYS A 219 -5.18 11.54 7.33
N GLN A 220 -6.30 11.24 7.98
CA GLN A 220 -7.62 11.43 7.40
C GLN A 220 -7.94 12.90 7.15
N THR A 221 -7.63 13.80 8.11
CA THR A 221 -7.80 15.25 7.94
C THR A 221 -6.98 15.76 6.76
N VAL A 222 -5.70 15.38 6.66
CA VAL A 222 -4.84 15.81 5.52
C VAL A 222 -5.36 15.26 4.18
N LEU A 223 -5.92 14.04 4.18
CA LEU A 223 -6.52 13.45 2.97
C LEU A 223 -7.74 14.24 2.50
N GLU A 224 -8.63 14.62 3.43
CA GLU A 224 -9.81 15.42 3.14
C GLU A 224 -9.43 16.82 2.66
N GLU A 225 -8.48 17.49 3.33
CA GLU A 225 -7.96 18.79 2.92
C GLU A 225 -7.43 18.74 1.48
N PHE A 226 -6.55 17.78 1.16
CA PHE A 226 -5.95 17.67 -0.16
C PHE A 226 -6.95 17.24 -1.24
N ALA A 227 -7.89 16.37 -0.93
CA ALA A 227 -8.92 15.97 -1.88
C ALA A 227 -9.85 17.14 -2.24
N GLU A 228 -10.22 17.96 -1.26
CA GLU A 228 -11.06 19.15 -1.51
C GLU A 228 -10.30 20.19 -2.34
N GLN A 229 -9.02 20.43 -2.05
CA GLN A 229 -8.17 21.31 -2.87
C GLN A 229 -8.05 20.82 -4.31
N ASP A 230 -7.83 19.51 -4.49
CA ASP A 230 -7.73 18.90 -5.81
C ASP A 230 -9.07 19.04 -6.57
N ARG A 231 -10.21 18.85 -5.91
CA ARG A 231 -11.54 19.02 -6.51
C ARG A 231 -11.80 20.46 -6.97
N GLN A 232 -11.40 21.44 -6.15
CA GLN A 232 -11.57 22.86 -6.49
C GLN A 232 -10.67 23.29 -7.66
N ARG A 233 -9.43 22.80 -7.69
CA ARG A 233 -8.46 23.16 -8.73
C ARG A 233 -8.65 22.37 -10.03
N TYR A 234 -9.14 21.13 -9.95
CA TYR A 234 -9.31 20.21 -11.08
C TYR A 234 -10.73 19.60 -11.09
N PRO A 235 -11.79 20.40 -11.29
CA PRO A 235 -13.18 19.94 -11.18
C PRO A 235 -13.58 18.85 -12.19
N ASN A 236 -12.88 18.78 -13.32
CA ASN A 236 -13.09 17.78 -14.37
C ASN A 236 -11.97 16.73 -14.40
N ALA A 237 -11.33 16.45 -13.26
CA ALA A 237 -10.24 15.50 -13.19
C ALA A 237 -10.69 14.09 -13.61
N SER A 238 -9.98 13.53 -14.60
CA SER A 238 -10.05 12.10 -14.90
C SER A 238 -8.88 11.38 -14.23
N TYR A 239 -9.18 10.25 -13.60
CA TYR A 239 -8.20 9.39 -12.93
C TYR A 239 -8.02 8.10 -13.73
N ARG A 240 -7.09 8.09 -14.69
CA ARG A 240 -6.84 6.88 -15.49
C ARG A 240 -6.16 5.80 -14.64
N PRO A 241 -6.68 4.57 -14.62
CA PRO A 241 -6.10 3.49 -13.84
C PRO A 241 -4.85 2.91 -14.51
N CYS A 242 -4.01 2.28 -13.69
CA CYS A 242 -2.89 1.45 -14.11
C CYS A 242 -3.43 0.13 -14.72
N PRO A 243 -2.82 -0.45 -15.76
CA PRO A 243 -1.68 0.04 -16.52
C PRO A 243 -2.12 1.10 -17.53
N ALA A 244 -1.61 2.33 -17.38
CA ALA A 244 -1.57 3.25 -18.49
C ALA A 244 -0.42 2.80 -19.40
N LEU A 245 -0.71 1.97 -20.40
CA LEU A 245 0.27 1.54 -21.40
C LEU A 245 0.83 2.78 -22.10
N ARG A 246 2.14 2.96 -22.01
CA ARG A 246 2.84 4.10 -22.62
C ARG A 246 3.86 3.59 -23.60
N ARG A 247 4.03 4.29 -24.73
CA ARG A 247 5.12 4.01 -25.66
C ARG A 247 6.45 4.18 -24.94
N ILE A 248 7.35 3.21 -25.11
CA ILE A 248 8.72 3.31 -24.59
C ILE A 248 9.44 4.38 -25.40
N ARG A 249 9.72 5.51 -24.76
CA ARG A 249 10.35 6.69 -25.40
C ARG A 249 11.87 6.64 -25.37
N LYS A 250 12.45 5.97 -24.38
CA LYS A 250 13.88 5.91 -24.13
C LYS A 250 14.24 4.51 -23.67
N GLN A 251 15.28 3.94 -24.29
CA GLN A 251 15.97 2.78 -23.75
C GLN A 251 16.86 3.22 -22.59
N LYS A 252 16.77 2.50 -21.48
CA LYS A 252 17.55 2.82 -20.29
C LYS A 252 18.92 2.15 -20.35
N ASP A 253 19.88 2.75 -19.65
CA ASP A 253 21.20 2.15 -19.53
C ASP A 253 21.11 0.89 -18.65
N PRO A 254 21.83 -0.19 -19.00
CA PRO A 254 21.92 -1.37 -18.15
C PRO A 254 22.53 -1.05 -16.80
N ASP A 255 22.00 -1.65 -15.75
CA ASP A 255 22.50 -1.52 -14.38
C ASP A 255 23.08 -2.87 -13.91
N PRO A 256 24.32 -2.92 -13.40
CA PRO A 256 24.91 -4.15 -12.87
C PRO A 256 24.04 -4.84 -11.81
N ALA A 257 23.26 -4.07 -11.05
CA ALA A 257 22.37 -4.55 -10.01
C ALA A 257 21.15 -5.34 -10.55
N GLU A 258 20.92 -5.39 -11.86
CA GLU A 258 19.92 -6.28 -12.50
C GLU A 258 20.14 -7.76 -12.18
N ASN A 259 21.36 -8.15 -11.83
CA ASN A 259 21.71 -9.54 -11.50
C ASN A 259 21.68 -9.84 -10.00
N ASP A 260 21.24 -8.89 -9.15
CA ASP A 260 21.23 -9.08 -7.70
C ASP A 260 20.09 -9.99 -7.24
N ALA A 261 20.39 -11.27 -7.12
CA ALA A 261 19.47 -12.29 -6.65
C ALA A 261 19.14 -12.21 -5.15
N ASN A 262 19.77 -11.32 -4.37
CA ASN A 262 19.42 -11.13 -2.96
C ASN A 262 18.19 -10.23 -2.81
N TYR A 263 18.03 -9.25 -3.70
CA TYR A 263 16.92 -8.29 -3.64
C TYR A 263 15.81 -8.59 -4.66
N LEU A 264 16.16 -9.11 -5.84
CA LEU A 264 15.20 -9.33 -6.93
C LEU A 264 14.47 -10.67 -6.81
N ASP A 265 13.17 -10.67 -7.12
CA ASP A 265 12.39 -11.88 -7.39
C ASP A 265 13.03 -12.67 -8.54
N ALA A 266 12.99 -14.00 -8.47
CA ALA A 266 13.59 -14.89 -9.46
C ALA A 266 13.08 -14.63 -10.90
N ARG A 267 11.87 -14.09 -11.06
CA ARG A 267 11.29 -13.70 -12.34
C ARG A 267 11.93 -12.45 -12.95
N LEU A 268 12.64 -11.64 -12.16
CA LEU A 268 13.22 -10.35 -12.55
C LEU A 268 14.74 -10.37 -12.65
N VAL A 269 15.42 -11.31 -11.97
CA VAL A 269 16.88 -11.44 -12.01
C VAL A 269 17.38 -11.56 -13.45
N GLY A 270 18.35 -10.71 -13.81
CA GLY A 270 18.99 -10.68 -15.12
C GLY A 270 18.13 -10.09 -16.25
N LYS A 271 16.96 -9.49 -15.92
CA LYS A 271 16.10 -8.84 -16.90
C LYS A 271 16.21 -7.33 -16.84
N HIS A 272 16.32 -6.73 -18.02
CA HIS A 272 16.30 -5.29 -18.19
C HIS A 272 14.87 -4.77 -18.40
N PHE A 273 14.56 -3.61 -17.80
CA PHE A 273 13.25 -2.98 -17.91
C PHE A 273 13.34 -1.49 -18.21
N ASP A 274 12.80 -1.08 -19.35
CA ASP A 274 12.68 0.32 -19.75
C ASP A 274 11.50 1.02 -19.06
N ALA A 275 10.42 0.29 -18.78
CA ALA A 275 9.18 0.83 -18.24
C ALA A 275 8.60 0.01 -17.08
N TYR A 276 7.87 0.68 -16.19
CA TYR A 276 7.28 0.07 -14.98
C TYR A 276 6.32 -1.07 -15.32
N PHE A 277 5.55 -0.95 -16.40
CA PHE A 277 4.54 -1.96 -16.78
C PHE A 277 5.17 -3.27 -17.27
N GLN A 278 6.42 -3.25 -17.76
CA GLN A 278 7.12 -4.49 -18.13
C GLN A 278 7.39 -5.35 -16.90
N ILE A 279 7.77 -4.71 -15.78
CA ILE A 279 7.91 -5.40 -14.48
C ILE A 279 6.56 -5.96 -14.02
N CYS A 280 5.48 -5.16 -14.10
CA CYS A 280 4.13 -5.63 -13.78
C CYS A 280 3.74 -6.88 -14.60
N ARG A 281 4.09 -6.92 -15.89
CA ARG A 281 3.81 -8.05 -16.78
C ARG A 281 4.52 -9.33 -16.33
N GLU A 282 5.82 -9.24 -16.05
CA GLU A 282 6.62 -10.38 -15.58
C GLU A 282 6.12 -10.92 -14.23
N LEU A 283 5.62 -10.02 -13.37
CA LEU A 283 5.06 -10.38 -12.07
C LEU A 283 3.63 -10.92 -12.13
N GLY A 284 3.00 -10.94 -13.31
CA GLY A 284 1.71 -11.58 -13.54
C GLY A 284 0.49 -10.66 -13.47
N CYS A 285 0.65 -9.35 -13.69
CA CYS A 285 -0.46 -8.40 -13.75
C CYS A 285 -1.53 -8.82 -14.78
N GLN A 286 -2.75 -9.07 -14.31
CA GLN A 286 -3.87 -9.52 -15.15
C GLN A 286 -4.43 -8.39 -16.02
N GLN A 287 -4.39 -7.15 -15.54
CA GLN A 287 -4.86 -5.95 -16.25
C GLN A 287 -4.07 -5.69 -17.56
N LEU A 288 -2.83 -6.16 -17.62
CA LEU A 288 -2.02 -6.13 -18.84
C LEU A 288 -2.32 -7.28 -19.80
N ARG A 289 -2.94 -8.38 -19.32
CA ARG A 289 -3.29 -9.53 -20.15
C ARG A 289 -4.64 -9.34 -20.84
N SER A 290 -5.60 -8.69 -20.17
CA SER A 290 -6.92 -8.37 -20.72
C SER A 290 -6.88 -7.32 -21.84
N ASN A 291 -5.90 -6.40 -21.80
CA ASN A 291 -5.74 -5.34 -22.81
C ASN A 291 -4.80 -5.81 -23.93
N THR A 292 -5.23 -6.84 -24.67
CA THR A 292 -4.48 -7.44 -25.79
C THR A 292 -4.70 -6.74 -27.13
N GLU A 293 -5.60 -5.76 -27.19
CA GLU A 293 -5.63 -4.83 -28.31
C GLU A 293 -4.41 -3.91 -28.20
N GLU A 294 -3.69 -3.84 -29.31
CA GLU A 294 -2.33 -3.36 -29.43
C GLU A 294 -2.12 -1.98 -28.81
N ALA A 295 -0.86 -1.72 -28.47
CA ALA A 295 -0.34 -0.42 -28.07
C ALA A 295 -0.62 0.66 -29.13
N GLU A 296 -1.85 1.15 -29.22
CA GLU A 296 -2.18 2.40 -29.87
C GLU A 296 -1.63 3.53 -29.00
N LEU A 297 -0.38 3.87 -29.31
CA LEU A 297 0.16 5.23 -29.36
C LEU A 297 -0.61 6.29 -28.58
N PHE A 298 -0.45 6.31 -27.25
CA PHE A 298 -0.69 7.52 -26.48
C PHE A 298 0.62 8.32 -26.40
N THR A 299 0.72 9.31 -27.29
CA THR A 299 1.57 10.49 -27.09
C THR A 299 1.17 11.19 -25.79
N ASP A 300 2.07 12.01 -25.25
CA ASP A 300 1.84 12.74 -24.00
C ASP A 300 0.80 13.84 -24.27
N GLU A 301 -0.47 13.47 -24.45
CA GLU A 301 -1.53 14.34 -23.98
C GLU A 301 -1.48 14.22 -22.46
N VAL A 302 -0.68 15.11 -21.91
CA VAL A 302 -0.65 15.49 -20.51
C VAL A 302 -2.08 15.34 -19.97
N GLU A 303 -2.27 14.43 -19.01
CA GLU A 303 -3.47 14.46 -18.20
C GLU A 303 -3.51 15.88 -17.59
N ALA A 304 -4.38 16.73 -18.14
CA ALA A 304 -4.45 18.18 -18.07
C ALA A 304 -3.63 18.96 -19.12
N GLU A 305 -4.13 19.04 -20.36
CA GLU A 305 -4.22 20.36 -20.98
C GLU A 305 -5.34 21.12 -20.25
N ALA A 306 -4.95 22.01 -19.34
CA ALA A 306 -5.80 23.15 -19.07
C ALA A 306 -5.86 23.95 -20.37
N SER A 307 -6.97 23.82 -21.09
CA SER A 307 -7.40 24.77 -22.11
C SER A 307 -7.24 26.17 -21.52
N GLY A 308 -6.39 26.98 -22.12
CA GLY A 308 -5.97 28.26 -21.58
C GLY A 308 -7.08 29.32 -21.57
N GLU A 309 -6.82 30.33 -20.75
CA GLU A 309 -7.19 31.74 -20.95
C GLU A 309 -5.92 32.51 -20.53
N GLN A 310 -5.17 33.18 -21.43
CA GLN A 310 -5.43 34.54 -21.93
C GLN A 310 -5.90 35.42 -20.76
N THR A 311 -5.09 36.25 -20.10
CA THR A 311 -4.24 37.34 -20.61
C THR A 311 -3.31 37.80 -19.49
#